data_AF-A0A2T0JX08-F1
#
_entry.id   AF-A0A2T0JX08-F1
#
_cell.length_a   1.000
_cell.length_b   1.000
_cell.length_c   1.000
_cell.angle_alpha   90.00
_cell.angle_beta   90.00
_cell.angle_gamma   90.00
#
_symmetry.space_group_name_H-M   'P 1'
#
loop_
_entity.id
_entity.type
_entity.pdbx_description
1 polymer ?
#
loop_
_entity_poly.entity_id
_entity_poly.type
_entity_poly.pdbx_seq_one_letter_code
_entity_poly.pdbx_strand_id
1 'polypeptide(L)'
;MQQSVTVPARRLTWFLVVLQTVVAAAYFYGVVAFAATEAESFPEHAPPAWAIPAVLATLFGPVLGLIGVVGGLVLLRGGEYRAGNDHWRLLAAATTVCALMLVTMLSPYGWKVFDWYVS
;
A
#
# COMPACT_ATOMS: atom_id res chain seq x y z
N MET A 1 -3.00 -36.34 -4.16
CA MET A 1 -3.88 -35.52 -5.02
C MET A 1 -3.42 -34.08 -4.91
N GLN A 2 -2.59 -33.62 -5.86
CA GLN A 2 -2.17 -32.23 -5.94
C GLN A 2 -3.34 -31.44 -6.53
N GLN A 3 -4.16 -30.82 -5.68
CA GLN A 3 -5.13 -29.84 -6.15
C GLN A 3 -4.33 -28.68 -6.74
N SER A 4 -4.42 -28.57 -8.07
CA SER A 4 -3.97 -27.42 -8.82
C SER A 4 -4.53 -26.18 -8.14
N VAL A 5 -3.66 -25.32 -7.61
CA VAL A 5 -4.04 -23.94 -7.33
C VAL A 5 -4.65 -23.43 -8.62
N THR A 6 -5.96 -23.21 -8.61
CA THR A 6 -6.67 -22.77 -9.81
C THR A 6 -5.97 -21.47 -10.23
N VAL A 7 -5.54 -21.41 -11.50
CA VAL A 7 -4.89 -20.23 -12.11
C VAL A 7 -5.44 -18.87 -11.63
N PRO A 8 -6.77 -18.69 -11.38
CA PRO A 8 -7.32 -17.49 -10.74
C PRO A 8 -6.71 -17.11 -9.37
N ALA A 9 -6.47 -18.07 -8.46
CA ALA A 9 -5.94 -17.78 -7.12
C ALA A 9 -4.49 -17.24 -7.17
N ARG A 10 -3.68 -17.75 -8.10
CA ARG A 10 -2.31 -17.27 -8.33
C ARG A 10 -2.30 -15.85 -8.90
N ARG A 11 -3.16 -15.56 -9.89
CA ARG A 11 -3.30 -14.21 -10.47
C ARG A 11 -3.78 -13.20 -9.43
N LEU A 12 -4.77 -13.56 -8.62
CA LEU A 12 -5.28 -12.72 -7.54
C LEU A 12 -4.21 -12.42 -6.49
N THR A 13 -3.42 -13.43 -6.10
CA THR A 13 -2.29 -13.26 -5.17
C THR A 13 -1.31 -12.20 -5.70
N TRP A 14 -0.89 -12.34 -6.95
CA TRP A 14 0.04 -11.38 -7.56
C TRP A 14 -0.55 -9.99 -7.70
N PHE A 15 -1.82 -9.90 -8.09
CA PHE A 15 -2.52 -8.63 -8.15
C PHE A 15 -2.52 -7.93 -6.78
N LEU A 16 -2.85 -8.64 -5.71
CA LEU A 16 -2.85 -8.08 -4.35
C LEU A 16 -1.45 -7.70 -3.88
N VAL A 17 -0.43 -8.51 -4.17
CA VAL A 17 0.97 -8.18 -3.86
C VAL A 17 1.38 -6.89 -4.58
N VAL A 18 1.17 -6.82 -5.90
CA VAL A 18 1.53 -5.65 -6.70
C VAL A 18 0.77 -4.40 -6.24
N LEU A 19 -0.54 -4.52 -6.02
CA LEU A 19 -1.36 -3.42 -5.51
C LEU A 19 -0.80 -2.87 -4.19
N GLN A 20 -0.56 -3.74 -3.21
CA GLN A 20 -0.05 -3.34 -1.90
C GLN A 20 1.36 -2.74 -1.99
N THR A 21 2.22 -3.30 -2.85
CA THR A 21 3.57 -2.75 -3.09
C THR A 21 3.51 -1.37 -3.75
N VAL A 22 2.65 -1.18 -4.76
CA VAL A 22 2.48 0.13 -5.42
C VAL A 22 1.96 1.17 -4.44
N VAL A 23 0.96 0.83 -3.62
CA VAL A 23 0.43 1.73 -2.59
C VAL A 23 1.51 2.09 -1.57
N ALA A 24 2.26 1.10 -1.06
CA ALA A 24 3.33 1.33 -0.10
C ALA A 24 4.47 2.19 -0.69
N ALA A 25 4.85 1.94 -1.94
CA ALA A 25 5.86 2.73 -2.65
C ALA A 25 5.40 4.19 -2.85
N ALA A 26 4.12 4.39 -3.19
CA ALA A 26 3.53 5.70 -3.37
C ALA A 26 3.49 6.49 -2.04
N TYR A 27 3.14 5.83 -0.94
CA TYR A 27 3.22 6.44 0.40
C TYR A 27 4.66 6.78 0.79
N PHE A 28 5.60 5.86 0.58
CA PHE A 28 7.01 6.09 0.88
C PHE A 28 7.57 7.27 0.08
N TYR A 29 7.21 7.36 -1.21
CA TYR A 29 7.52 8.52 -2.03
C TYR A 29 6.98 9.82 -1.43
N GLY A 30 5.74 9.84 -0.96
CA GLY A 30 5.14 11.01 -0.29
C GLY A 30 5.87 11.41 1.00
N VAL A 31 6.28 10.44 1.82
CA VAL A 31 7.08 10.69 3.02
C VAL A 31 8.46 11.24 2.67
N VAL A 32 9.12 10.69 1.65
CA VAL A 32 10.43 11.20 1.19
C VAL A 32 10.29 12.60 0.62
N ALA A 33 9.23 12.89 -0.14
CA ALA A 33 8.94 14.22 -0.64
C ALA A 33 8.77 15.21 0.52
N PHE A 34 7.91 14.90 1.49
CA PHE A 34 7.69 15.71 2.69
C PHE A 34 8.99 15.98 3.46
N ALA A 35 9.83 14.95 3.63
CA ALA A 35 11.10 15.09 4.35
C ALA A 35 12.17 15.88 3.56
N ALA A 36 12.13 15.85 2.23
CA ALA A 36 13.16 16.43 1.37
C ALA A 36 12.89 17.88 0.96
N THR A 37 11.64 18.33 0.90
CA THR A 37 11.33 19.67 0.38
C THR A 37 11.34 20.78 1.43
N GLU A 38 11.35 20.48 2.74
CA GLU A 38 11.25 21.46 3.85
C GLU A 38 10.12 22.51 3.67
N ALA A 39 9.16 22.26 2.78
CA ALA A 39 8.16 23.25 2.40
C ALA A 39 7.08 23.37 3.47
N GLU A 40 6.64 24.59 3.79
CA GLU A 40 5.55 24.83 4.75
C GLU A 40 4.21 24.24 4.30
N SER A 41 3.96 24.19 2.98
CA SER A 41 2.77 23.61 2.35
C SER A 41 3.07 23.06 0.95
N PHE A 42 2.25 22.11 0.49
CA PHE A 42 2.36 21.48 -0.83
C PHE A 42 0.99 21.54 -1.53
N PRO A 43 0.89 21.86 -2.83
CA PRO A 43 1.92 21.76 -3.87
C PRO A 43 2.61 23.06 -4.29
N GLU A 44 2.25 24.22 -3.73
CA GLU A 44 2.72 25.53 -4.24
C GLU A 44 4.25 25.68 -4.26
N HIS A 45 4.95 24.97 -3.37
CA HIS A 45 6.42 25.03 -3.25
C HIS A 45 7.15 23.79 -3.78
N ALA A 46 6.46 22.82 -4.38
CA ALA A 46 7.08 21.61 -4.90
C ALA A 46 7.13 21.55 -6.43
N PRO A 47 8.16 20.92 -7.02
CA PRO A 47 8.22 20.72 -8.46
C PRO A 47 6.95 20.00 -8.96
N PRO A 48 6.30 20.45 -10.06
CA PRO A 48 5.04 19.87 -10.54
C PRO A 48 5.08 18.35 -10.77
N ALA A 49 6.26 17.84 -11.14
CA ALA A 49 6.50 16.41 -11.34
C ALA A 49 6.35 15.57 -10.06
N TRP A 50 6.53 16.17 -8.88
CA TRP A 50 6.39 15.52 -7.59
C TRP A 50 4.96 15.64 -7.05
N ALA A 51 4.23 16.67 -7.50
CA ALA A 51 2.95 17.02 -6.94
C ALA A 51 1.83 16.03 -7.24
N ILE A 52 1.68 15.68 -8.52
CA ILE A 52 0.55 14.88 -8.98
C ILE A 52 0.62 13.42 -8.46
N PRO A 53 1.74 12.70 -8.55
CA PRO A 53 1.80 11.31 -8.08
C PRO A 53 1.55 11.19 -6.58
N ALA A 54 2.02 12.17 -5.81
CA ALA A 54 1.92 12.12 -4.37
C ALA A 54 0.53 12.55 -3.85
N VAL A 55 -0.13 13.51 -4.50
CA VAL A 55 -1.54 13.83 -4.20
C VAL A 55 -2.43 12.62 -4.48
N LEU A 56 -2.25 11.95 -5.62
CA LEU A 56 -3.02 10.74 -5.95
C LEU A 56 -2.75 9.59 -4.97
N ALA A 57 -1.49 9.41 -4.56
CA ALA A 57 -1.10 8.43 -3.55
C ALA A 57 -1.78 8.69 -2.21
N THR A 58 -1.83 9.95 -1.78
CA THR A 58 -2.43 10.34 -0.50
C THR A 58 -3.95 10.25 -0.52
N LEU A 59 -4.60 10.59 -1.63
CA LEU A 59 -6.06 10.56 -1.76
C LEU A 59 -6.62 9.13 -1.90
N PHE A 60 -6.01 8.30 -2.76
CA PHE A 60 -6.54 6.97 -3.10
C PHE A 60 -5.79 5.83 -2.42
N GLY A 61 -4.53 6.04 -2.02
CA GLY A 61 -3.68 5.03 -1.40
C GLY A 61 -4.25 4.41 -0.11
N PRO A 62 -4.88 5.17 0.81
CA PRO A 62 -5.48 4.59 2.02
C PRO A 62 -6.59 3.58 1.70
N VAL A 63 -7.47 3.92 0.76
CA VAL A 63 -8.60 3.08 0.35
C VAL A 63 -8.11 1.83 -0.37
N LEU A 64 -7.19 1.99 -1.33
CA LEU A 64 -6.60 0.87 -2.07
C LEU A 64 -5.76 -0.03 -1.17
N GLY A 65 -5.03 0.54 -0.21
CA GLY A 65 -4.29 -0.19 0.82
C GLY A 65 -5.22 -1.00 1.71
N LEU A 66 -6.34 -0.43 2.15
CA LEU A 66 -7.32 -1.15 2.97
C LEU A 66 -7.92 -2.34 2.22
N ILE A 67 -8.30 -2.14 0.94
CA ILE A 67 -8.80 -3.22 0.07
C ILE A 67 -7.75 -4.34 -0.06
N GLY A 68 -6.48 -3.95 -0.30
CA GLY A 68 -5.36 -4.88 -0.39
C GLY A 68 -5.14 -5.69 0.89
N VAL A 69 -5.16 -5.03 2.05
CA VAL A 69 -4.97 -5.65 3.36
C VAL A 69 -6.12 -6.60 3.70
N VAL A 70 -7.38 -6.18 3.51
CA VAL A 70 -8.54 -7.04 3.79
C VAL A 70 -8.53 -8.26 2.87
N GLY A 71 -8.30 -8.06 1.56
CA GLY A 71 -8.18 -9.16 0.60
C GLY A 71 -7.04 -10.13 0.93
N GLY A 72 -5.87 -9.60 1.32
CA GLY A 72 -4.73 -10.38 1.76
C GLY A 72 -5.02 -11.21 3.01
N LEU A 73 -5.64 -10.61 4.03
CA LEU A 73 -6.02 -11.30 5.27
C LEU A 73 -7.04 -12.42 5.03
N VAL A 74 -8.04 -12.18 4.18
CA VAL A 74 -9.05 -13.20 3.82
C VAL A 74 -8.37 -14.43 3.19
N LEU A 75 -7.46 -14.21 2.24
CA LEU A 75 -6.72 -15.31 1.60
C LEU A 75 -5.76 -16.02 2.57
N LEU A 76 -5.03 -15.27 3.39
CA LEU A 76 -4.09 -15.81 4.36
C LEU A 76 -4.77 -16.63 5.48
N ARG A 77 -6.02 -16.32 5.82
CA ARG A 77 -6.82 -17.11 6.77
C ARG A 77 -7.11 -18.52 6.24
N GLY A 78 -7.27 -18.69 4.93
CA GLY A 78 -7.50 -19.98 4.30
C GLY A 78 -6.33 -20.95 4.49
N GLY A 79 -6.54 -22.05 5.23
CA GLY A 79 -5.53 -23.09 5.43
C GLY A 79 -5.12 -23.77 4.12
N GLU A 80 -6.08 -23.99 3.23
CA GLU A 80 -5.86 -24.58 1.90
C GLU A 80 -4.99 -23.69 1.01
N TYR A 81 -5.16 -22.37 1.09
CA TYR A 81 -4.35 -21.41 0.35
C TYR A 81 -2.88 -21.45 0.79
N ARG A 82 -2.63 -21.50 2.11
CA ARG A 82 -1.27 -21.60 2.67
C ARG A 82 -0.59 -22.93 2.35
N ALA A 83 -1.35 -24.02 2.33
CA ALA A 83 -0.84 -25.35 2.01
C ALA A 83 -0.54 -25.53 0.51
N GLY A 84 -1.25 -24.81 -0.37
CA GLY A 84 -1.15 -24.98 -1.83
C GLY A 84 -0.28 -23.96 -2.57
N ASN A 85 0.09 -22.83 -1.98
CA ASN A 85 0.73 -21.73 -2.70
C ASN A 85 2.02 -21.23 -2.05
N ASP A 86 3.18 -21.51 -2.65
CA ASP A 86 4.50 -21.09 -2.15
C ASP A 86 4.66 -19.57 -1.94
N HIS A 87 3.83 -18.76 -2.59
CA HIS A 87 3.91 -17.29 -2.52
C HIS A 87 3.11 -16.70 -1.35
N TRP A 88 2.48 -17.52 -0.49
CA TRP A 88 1.71 -17.03 0.65
C TRP A 88 2.55 -16.14 1.59
N ARG A 89 3.86 -16.42 1.71
CA ARG A 89 4.79 -15.62 2.51
C ARG A 89 4.99 -14.21 1.95
N LEU A 90 5.04 -14.07 0.62
CA LEU A 90 5.15 -12.77 -0.04
C LEU A 90 3.87 -11.96 0.15
N LEU A 91 2.71 -12.59 0.03
CA LEU A 91 1.44 -11.93 0.32
C LEU A 91 1.37 -11.49 1.80
N ALA A 92 1.78 -12.36 2.72
CA ALA A 92 1.85 -12.02 4.15
C ALA A 92 2.76 -10.82 4.40
N ALA A 93 3.98 -10.80 3.83
CA ALA A 93 4.90 -9.69 3.97
C ALA A 93 4.31 -8.38 3.40
N ALA A 94 3.76 -8.42 2.17
CA ALA A 94 3.13 -7.26 1.54
C ALA A 94 1.95 -6.73 2.38
N THR A 95 1.12 -7.62 2.91
CA THR A 95 -0.01 -7.28 3.78
C THR A 95 0.42 -6.72 5.11
N THR A 96 1.45 -7.26 5.74
CA THR A 96 2.01 -6.69 6.98
C THR A 96 2.57 -5.29 6.73
N VAL A 97 3.35 -5.09 5.68
CA VAL A 97 3.93 -3.77 5.33
C VAL A 97 2.83 -2.76 5.06
N CYS A 98 1.83 -3.12 4.24
CA CYS A 98 0.72 -2.23 3.91
C CYS A 98 -0.15 -1.92 5.14
N ALA A 99 -0.40 -2.89 6.02
CA ALA A 99 -1.12 -2.66 7.27
C ALA A 99 -0.36 -1.71 8.21
N LEU A 100 0.97 -1.91 8.36
CA LEU A 100 1.80 -1.00 9.16
C LEU A 100 1.79 0.41 8.58
N MET A 101 1.88 0.54 7.26
CA MET A 101 1.76 1.82 6.56
C MET A 101 0.43 2.53 6.86
N LEU A 102 -0.71 1.82 6.81
CA LEU A 102 -2.02 2.38 7.15
C LEU A 102 -2.07 2.83 8.62
N VAL A 103 -1.50 2.05 9.54
CA VAL A 103 -1.41 2.41 10.96
C VAL A 103 -0.54 3.67 11.15
N THR A 104 0.59 3.77 10.46
CA THR A 104 1.43 4.99 10.52
C THR A 104 0.71 6.20 9.95
N MET A 105 -0.16 6.00 8.95
CA MET A 105 -0.96 7.08 8.38
C MET A 105 -1.99 7.63 9.36
N LEU A 106 -2.54 6.76 10.23
CA LEU A 106 -3.45 7.16 11.31
C LEU A 106 -2.75 7.88 12.47
N SER A 107 -1.41 7.91 12.48
CA SER A 107 -0.64 8.62 13.51
C SER A 107 -0.70 10.14 13.32
N PRO A 108 -0.42 10.95 14.36
CA PRO A 108 -0.35 12.41 14.23
C PRO A 108 0.64 12.88 13.16
N TYR A 109 1.74 12.14 12.94
CA TYR A 109 2.70 12.45 11.88
C TYR A 109 2.15 12.11 10.50
N GLY A 110 1.38 11.03 10.37
CA GLY A 110 0.70 10.67 9.13
C GLY A 110 -0.35 11.71 8.72
N TRP A 111 -1.10 12.23 9.69
CA TRP A 111 -2.02 13.34 9.47
C TRP A 111 -1.32 14.63 9.06
N LYS A 112 -0.16 14.97 9.62
CA LYS A 112 0.62 16.12 9.16
C LYS A 112 1.06 16.00 7.69
N VAL A 113 1.47 14.80 7.27
CA VAL A 113 1.81 14.55 5.86
C VAL A 113 0.56 14.68 4.99
N PHE A 114 -0.58 14.16 5.43
CA PHE A 114 -1.86 14.31 4.71
C PHE A 114 -2.31 15.76 4.61
N ASP A 115 -2.33 16.48 5.72
CA ASP A 115 -2.72 17.90 5.77
C ASP A 115 -1.82 18.72 4.85
N TRP A 116 -0.49 18.49 4.90
CA TRP A 116 0.46 19.13 4.01
C TRP A 116 0.16 18.91 2.52
N TYR A 117 -0.44 17.77 2.13
CA TYR A 117 -0.84 17.48 0.75
C TYR A 117 -2.18 18.11 0.32
N VAL A 118 -3.04 18.45 1.27
CA VAL A 118 -4.44 18.85 1.02
C VAL A 118 -4.69 20.32 1.36
N SER A 119 -3.81 20.93 2.15
CA SER A 119 -3.80 22.37 2.50
C SER A 119 -3.30 23.23 1.34
#